data_AF-W4KJS7-F1
#
_entry.id   AF-W4KJS7-F1
#
_cell.length_a   1.000
_cell.length_b   1.000
_cell.length_c   1.000
_cell.angle_alpha   90.00
_cell.angle_beta   90.00
_cell.angle_gamma   90.00
#
_symmetry.space_group_name_H-M   'P 1'
#
loop_
_entity.id
_entity.type
_entity.pdbx_description
1 polymer ?
#
loop_
_entity_poly.entity_id
_entity_poly.type
_entity_poly.pdbx_seq_one_letter_code
_entity_poly.pdbx_strand_id
1 'polypeptide(L)' 'MVVKGPNPALFAGVALLSFGAFYFLVNHRAVTAPASARPRPNDHPLVPPIHSEEADKPNPRTI' A
#
# COMPACT_ATOMS: atom_id res chain seq x y z
N MET A 1 -41.86 15.79 22.85
CA MET A 1 -40.43 15.61 23.15
C MET A 1 -39.64 16.21 22.00
N VAL A 2 -38.85 17.26 22.23
CA VAL A 2 -37.99 17.83 21.18
C VAL A 2 -36.74 16.96 21.09
N VAL A 3 -36.57 16.24 19.98
CA VAL A 3 -35.37 15.44 19.73
C VAL A 3 -34.24 16.40 19.36
N LYS A 4 -33.23 16.49 20.22
CA LYS A 4 -32.03 17.29 19.95
C LYS A 4 -31.24 16.60 18.85
N GLY A 5 -31.04 17.30 17.72
CA GLY A 5 -30.30 16.78 16.58
C GLY A 5 -28.84 16.45 16.93
N PRO A 6 -28.17 15.61 16.12
CA PRO A 6 -26.80 15.21 16.37
C PRO A 6 -25.86 16.41 16.36
N ASN A 7 -24.87 16.39 17.27
CA ASN A 7 -23.89 17.47 17.39
C ASN A 7 -22.90 17.42 16.21
N PRO A 8 -22.88 18.42 15.31
CA PRO A 8 -22.01 18.39 14.13
C PRO A 8 -20.52 18.41 14.49
N ALA A 9 -20.14 19.00 15.63
CA ALA A 9 -18.75 19.01 16.08
C ALA A 9 -18.25 17.60 16.44
N LEU A 10 -19.12 16.77 17.03
CA LEU A 10 -18.78 15.37 17.33
C LEU A 10 -18.59 14.58 16.03
N PHE A 11 -19.46 14.78 15.05
CA PHE A 11 -19.33 14.13 13.74
C PHE A 11 -18.01 14.52 13.06
N ALA A 12 -17.70 15.82 13.01
CA ALA A 12 -16.44 16.31 12.43
C ALA A 12 -15.22 15.76 13.17
N GLY A 13 -15.27 15.70 14.51
CA GLY A 13 -14.19 15.13 15.33
C GLY A 13 -13.95 13.65 15.03
N VAL A 14 -15.01 12.85 14.95
CA VAL A 14 -14.90 11.42 14.61
C VAL A 14 -14.36 11.23 13.19
N ALA A 15 -14.79 12.05 12.23
CA ALA A 15 -14.31 11.98 10.86
C ALA A 15 -12.81 12.32 10.77
N LEU A 16 -12.36 13.38 11.43
CA LEU A 16 -10.95 13.78 11.47
C LEU A 16 -10.07 12.74 12.16
N LEU A 17 -10.52 12.18 13.28
CA LEU A 17 -9.80 11.09 13.96
C LEU A 17 -9.68 9.85 13.08
N SER A 18 -10.77 9.47 12.40
CA SER A 18 -10.78 8.31 11.51
C SER A 18 -9.84 8.51 10.32
N PHE A 19 -9.87 9.69 9.70
CA PHE A 19 -8.97 10.06 8.62
C PHE A 19 -7.51 10.05 9.09
N GLY A 20 -7.21 10.66 10.23
CA GLY A 20 -5.86 10.71 10.80
C GLY A 20 -5.30 9.32 11.11
N ALA A 21 -6.11 8.45 11.72
CA ALA A 21 -5.71 7.06 11.99
C ALA A 21 -5.41 6.29 10.71
N PHE A 22 -6.25 6.43 9.68
CA PHE A 22 -6.03 5.79 8.38
C PHE A 22 -4.77 6.32 7.69
N TYR A 23 -4.60 7.64 7.64
CA TYR A 23 -3.42 8.28 7.04
C TYR A 23 -2.12 7.83 7.72
N PHE A 24 -2.12 7.81 9.05
CA PHE A 24 -0.99 7.32 9.83
C PHE A 24 -0.68 5.85 9.52
N LEU A 25 -1.71 4.99 9.50
CA LEU A 25 -1.55 3.56 9.21
C LEU A 25 -0.97 3.31 7.82
N VAL A 26 -1.45 4.03 6.80
CA VAL A 26 -0.96 3.90 5.41
C VAL A 26 0.52 4.31 5.34
N ASN A 27 0.88 5.45 5.92
CA ASN A 27 2.28 5.90 5.93
C ASN A 27 3.19 4.97 6.72
N HIS A 28 2.73 4.48 7.87
CA HIS A 28 3.48 3.50 8.65
C HIS A 28 3.71 2.21 7.86
N ARG A 29 2.69 1.71 7.14
CA ARG A 29 2.80 0.53 6.27
C ARG A 29 3.75 0.77 5.10
N ALA A 30 3.77 1.97 4.53
CA ALA A 30 4.70 2.29 3.45
C ALA A 30 6.17 2.15 3.88
N VAL A 31 6.49 2.48 5.14
CA VAL A 31 7.84 2.34 5.71
C VAL A 31 8.13 0.90 6.14
N THR A 32 7.17 0.23 6.79
CA THR A 32 7.39 -1.08 7.43
C THR A 32 7.20 -2.28 6.50
N ALA A 33 6.33 -2.16 5.49
CA ALA A 33 6.01 -3.23 4.55
C ALA A 33 5.70 -2.65 3.16
N PRO A 34 6.68 -2.02 2.49
CA PRO A 34 6.46 -1.43 1.18
C PRO A 34 5.97 -2.49 0.20
N ALA A 35 4.88 -2.18 -0.51
CA ALA A 35 4.27 -3.09 -1.48
C ALA A 35 5.26 -3.53 -2.59
N SER A 36 6.31 -2.75 -2.83
CA SER A 36 7.43 -3.05 -3.74
C SER A 36 8.46 -4.03 -3.20
N ALA A 37 8.55 -4.23 -1.88
CA ALA A 37 9.46 -5.21 -1.26
C ALA A 37 8.84 -6.59 -1.15
N ARG A 38 7.53 -6.71 -1.34
CA ARG A 38 6.94 -8.03 -1.62
C ARG A 38 7.51 -8.49 -2.96
N PRO A 39 7.95 -9.75 -3.05
CA PRO A 39 8.25 -10.35 -4.35
C PRO A 39 7.09 -10.02 -5.27
N ARG A 40 7.37 -9.28 -6.36
CA ARG A 40 6.42 -9.20 -7.46
C ARG A 40 6.07 -10.64 -7.80
N PRO A 41 4.80 -10.97 -8.07
CA PRO A 41 4.43 -12.34 -8.34
C PRO A 41 5.22 -12.83 -9.56
N ASN A 42 6.35 -13.49 -9.30
CA ASN A 42 6.91 -14.52 -10.15
C ASN A 42 5.89 -15.66 -10.31
N ASP A 43 4.82 -15.63 -9.50
CA ASP A 43 3.65 -16.49 -9.54
C ASP A 43 2.58 -16.02 -10.54
N HIS A 44 2.79 -14.93 -11.28
CA HIS A 44 1.85 -14.56 -12.34
C HIS A 44 1.94 -15.63 -13.45
N PRO A 45 0.85 -16.30 -13.84
CA PRO A 45 0.89 -17.44 -14.76
C PRO A 45 1.39 -17.09 -16.17
N LEU A 46 1.52 -15.80 -16.48
CA LEU A 46 2.06 -15.28 -17.74
C LEU A 46 3.52 -14.79 -17.65
N VAL A 47 4.15 -14.84 -16.47
CA VAL A 47 5.57 -14.45 -16.31
C VAL A 47 6.40 -15.73 -16.23
N PRO A 48 7.26 -16.01 -17.22
CA PRO A 48 8.10 -17.20 -17.18
C PRO A 48 9.08 -17.12 -16.00
N PRO A 49 9.38 -18.26 -15.35
CA PRO A 49 10.42 -18.32 -14.33
C PRO A 49 11.75 -17.83 -14.90
N ILE A 50 12.40 -16.88 -14.21
CA ILE A 50 13.76 -16.48 -14.56
C ILE A 50 14.70 -17.55 -13.97
N HIS A 51 15.34 -18.35 -14.83
CA HIS A 51 16.41 -19.25 -14.41
C HIS A 51 17.62 -18.41 -13.97
N SER A 52 18.19 -18.70 -12.81
CA SER A 52 19.29 -17.95 -12.19
C SER A 52 20.54 -17.85 -13.09
N GLU A 53 20.70 -18.77 -14.04
CA GLU A 53 21.80 -18.79 -15.01
C GLU A 53 21.66 -17.75 -16.14
N GLU A 54 20.48 -17.16 -16.32
CA GLU A 54 20.23 -16.11 -17.31
C GLU A 54 20.50 -14.70 -16.74
N ALA A 55 20.40 -14.54 -15.42
CA ALA A 55 20.51 -13.24 -14.75
C ALA A 55 21.95 -12.70 -14.63
N ASP A 56 22.95 -13.58 -14.74
CA ASP A 56 24.38 -13.22 -14.67
C ASP A 56 25.00 -12.94 -16.05
N LYS A 57 24.21 -13.03 -17.13
CA LYS A 57 24.69 -12.70 -18.47
C LYS A 57 24.56 -11.19 -18.69
N PRO A 58 25.64 -10.50 -19.08
CA PRO A 58 25.55 -9.08 -19.42
C PRO A 58 24.58 -8.89 -20.58
N ASN A 59 23.57 -8.04 -20.39
CA ASN A 59 22.58 -7.72 -21.41
C ASN A 59 23.26 -6.99 -22.58
N PRO A 60 23.28 -7.54 -23.81
CA PRO A 60 23.96 -6.94 -24.95
C PRO A 60 23.28 -5.66 -25.48
N ARG A 61 22.16 -5.22 -24.88
CA ARG A 61 21.43 -4.00 -25.25
C ARG A 61 21.73 -2.79 -24.38
N THR A 62 22.64 -2.90 -23.41
CA THR A 62 23.11 -1.76 -22.62
C THR A 62 24.37 -1.22 -23.28
N ILE A 63 24.20 -0.19 -24.12
CA ILE A 63 25.27 0.69 -24.64
C ILE A 63 25.05 2.08 -24.05
#